data_AF-A0A9P0DVB6-F1
#
_entry.id   AF-A0A9P0DVB6-F1
#
_cell.length_a   1.000
_cell.length_b   1.000
_cell.length_c   1.000
_cell.angle_alpha   90.00
_cell.angle_beta   90.00
_cell.angle_gamma   90.00
#
_symmetry.space_group_name_H-M   'P 1'
#
loop_
_entity.id
_entity.type
_entity.pdbx_description
1 polymer ?
#
loop_
_entity_poly.entity_id
_entity_poly.type
_entity_poly.pdbx_seq_one_letter_code
_entity_poly.pdbx_strand_id
1 'polypeptide(L)'
;MTFNQFKEQIMNKDKDAQCVLKCAYVKSGALDKDGNVDVDVLWTALEKHGLDNPEVKNTFTECMKSAGKILTCDDVATHANCFSSIFKI
;
A
#
# COMPACT_ATOMS: atom_id res chain seq x y z
N MET A 1 -3.47 12.27 -13.67
CA MET A 1 -2.35 12.04 -12.74
C MET A 1 -1.81 10.65 -13.00
N THR A 2 -0.51 10.49 -13.21
CA THR A 2 0.11 9.17 -13.37
C THR A 2 0.36 8.54 -12.01
N PHE A 3 0.56 7.22 -11.96
CA PHE A 3 0.88 6.51 -10.72
C PHE A 3 2.14 7.07 -10.03
N ASN A 4 3.15 7.47 -10.81
CA ASN A 4 4.38 8.07 -10.29
C ASN A 4 4.12 9.42 -9.59
N GLN A 5 3.27 10.27 -10.17
CA GLN A 5 2.89 11.53 -9.56
C GLN A 5 2.12 11.31 -8.24
N PHE A 6 1.24 10.31 -8.21
CA PHE A 6 0.50 9.95 -7.01
C PHE A 6 1.42 9.39 -5.90
N LYS A 7 2.39 8.53 -6.25
CA LYS A 7 3.42 8.02 -5.33
C LYS A 7 4.23 9.16 -4.72
N GLU A 8 4.76 10.06 -5.56
CA GLU A 8 5.53 11.21 -5.09
C GLU A 8 4.72 12.10 -4.15
N GLN A 9 3.43 12.31 -4.42
CA GLN A 9 2.56 13.05 -3.50
C GLN A 9 2.36 12.33 -2.16
N ILE A 10 2.11 11.02 -2.16
CA ILE A 10 2.01 10.22 -0.92
C ILE A 10 3.32 10.30 -0.12
N MET A 11 4.47 10.17 -0.79
CA MET A 11 5.79 10.19 -0.18
C MET A 11 6.19 11.59 0.33
N ASN A 12 5.79 12.64 -0.38
CA ASN A 12 5.96 14.04 0.03
C ASN A 12 4.99 14.47 1.13
N LYS A 13 4.27 13.51 1.73
CA LYS A 13 3.30 13.72 2.82
C LYS A 13 2.16 14.67 2.44
N ASP A 14 1.75 14.63 1.17
CA ASP A 14 0.50 15.24 0.77
C ASP A 14 -0.66 14.49 1.45
N LYS A 15 -1.32 15.18 2.38
CA LYS A 15 -2.32 14.59 3.25
C LYS A 15 -3.54 14.10 2.48
N ASP A 16 -3.91 14.79 1.40
CA ASP A 16 -5.05 14.40 0.58
C ASP A 16 -4.73 13.11 -0.19
N ALA A 17 -3.53 13.01 -0.76
CA ALA A 17 -3.08 11.79 -1.43
C ALA A 17 -3.00 10.59 -0.47
N GLN A 18 -2.51 10.80 0.75
CA GLN A 18 -2.49 9.79 1.81
C GLN A 18 -3.90 9.33 2.21
N CYS A 19 -4.84 10.26 2.37
CA CYS A 19 -6.22 9.92 2.67
C CYS A 19 -6.92 9.18 1.52
N VAL A 20 -6.62 9.54 0.26
CA VAL A 20 -7.11 8.80 -0.90
C VAL A 20 -6.59 7.36 -0.89
N LEU A 21 -5.32 7.14 -0.58
CA LEU A 21 -4.76 5.79 -0.50
C LEU A 21 -5.36 4.99 0.68
N LYS A 22 -5.54 5.59 1.86
CA LYS A 22 -6.27 4.94 2.96
C LYS A 22 -7.67 4.53 2.51
N CYS A 23 -8.39 5.43 1.85
CA CYS A 23 -9.74 5.18 1.35
C CYS A 23 -9.77 4.02 0.37
N ALA A 24 -8.76 3.92 -0.52
CA ALA A 24 -8.64 2.80 -1.44
C ALA A 24 -8.50 1.46 -0.71
N TYR A 25 -7.71 1.38 0.37
CA TYR A 25 -7.59 0.15 1.17
C TYR A 25 -8.88 -0.22 1.89
N VAL A 26 -9.62 0.76 2.42
CA VAL A 26 -10.94 0.50 3.02
C VAL A 26 -11.91 -0.03 1.95
N LYS A 27 -11.92 0.59 0.77
CA LYS A 27 -12.83 0.21 -0.32
C LYS A 27 -12.50 -1.14 -0.95
N SER A 28 -11.22 -1.54 -0.98
CA SER A 28 -10.82 -2.87 -1.44
C SER A 28 -11.08 -3.97 -0.41
N GLY A 29 -11.41 -3.61 0.83
CA GLY A 29 -11.49 -4.55 1.95
C GLY A 29 -10.14 -4.94 2.53
N ALA A 30 -9.06 -4.29 2.09
CA ALA A 30 -7.70 -4.54 2.58
C ALA A 30 -7.41 -3.86 3.92
N LEU A 31 -8.24 -2.93 4.40
CA LEU A 31 -8.08 -2.28 5.69
C LEU A 31 -9.33 -2.46 6.53
N ASP A 32 -9.18 -3.10 7.69
CA ASP A 32 -10.28 -3.25 8.65
C ASP A 32 -10.46 -1.99 9.53
N LYS A 33 -11.53 -1.99 10.33
CA LYS A 33 -11.87 -0.89 11.25
C LYS A 33 -10.85 -0.70 12.39
N ASP A 34 -10.06 -1.72 12.69
CA ASP A 34 -9.08 -1.73 13.78
C ASP A 34 -7.67 -1.36 13.28
N GLY A 35 -7.58 -1.00 11.99
CA GLY A 35 -6.39 -0.52 11.32
C GLY A 35 -5.47 -1.63 10.81
N ASN A 36 -5.92 -2.89 10.79
CA ASN A 36 -5.11 -4.00 10.28
C ASN A 36 -5.23 -4.11 8.76
N VAL A 37 -4.09 -4.31 8.11
CA VAL A 37 -4.01 -4.49 6.66
C VAL A 37 -4.05 -5.97 6.31
N ASP A 38 -5.02 -6.36 5.47
CA ASP A 38 -5.05 -7.66 4.82
C ASP A 38 -4.14 -7.64 3.59
N VAL A 39 -2.93 -8.16 3.79
CA VAL A 39 -1.89 -8.20 2.76
C VAL A 39 -2.29 -9.11 1.59
N ASP A 40 -3.04 -10.18 1.84
CA ASP A 40 -3.44 -11.13 0.81
C ASP A 40 -4.43 -10.49 -0.16
N VAL A 41 -5.35 -9.65 0.34
CA VAL A 41 -6.24 -8.85 -0.50
C VAL A 41 -5.45 -7.88 -1.39
N LEU A 42 -4.46 -7.18 -0.83
CA LEU A 42 -3.60 -6.27 -1.61
C LEU A 42 -2.80 -7.03 -2.66
N TRP A 43 -2.21 -8.16 -2.30
CA TRP A 43 -1.42 -8.97 -3.22
C TRP A 43 -2.27 -9.56 -4.34
N THR A 44 -3.47 -10.06 -4.03
CA THR A 44 -4.44 -10.55 -5.04
C THR A 44 -4.79 -9.46 -6.06
N ALA A 45 -4.90 -8.19 -5.62
CA ALA A 45 -5.11 -7.08 -6.53
C ALA A 45 -3.91 -6.87 -7.48
N LEU A 46 -2.68 -7.01 -6.95
CA LEU A 46 -1.45 -6.91 -7.76
C LEU A 46 -1.31 -8.08 -8.74
N GLU A 47 -1.63 -9.31 -8.33
CA GLU A 47 -1.64 -10.51 -9.19
C GLU A 47 -2.59 -10.33 -10.38
N LYS A 48 -3.78 -9.77 -10.15
CA LYS A 48 -4.74 -9.44 -11.23
C LYS A 48 -4.18 -8.46 -12.26
N HIS A 49 -3.19 -7.66 -11.89
CA HIS A 49 -2.52 -6.71 -12.76
C HIS A 49 -1.17 -7.23 -13.30
N GLY A 50 -0.91 -8.54 -13.20
CA GLY A 50 0.24 -9.20 -13.82
C GLY A 50 1.48 -9.29 -12.93
N LEU A 51 1.37 -8.98 -11.63
CA LEU A 51 2.46 -9.19 -10.69
C LEU A 51 2.42 -10.61 -10.12
N ASP A 52 3.18 -11.53 -10.72
CA ASP A 52 3.29 -12.93 -10.29
C ASP A 52 4.76 -13.29 -10.00
N ASN A 53 5.36 -12.62 -9.02
CA ASN A 53 6.72 -12.90 -8.57
C ASN A 53 6.72 -13.27 -7.06
N PRO A 54 7.01 -14.54 -6.72
CA PRO A 54 7.02 -15.01 -5.33
C PRO A 54 8.04 -14.30 -4.42
N GLU A 55 9.20 -13.89 -4.92
CA GLU A 55 10.21 -13.16 -4.13
C GLU A 55 9.72 -11.75 -3.77
N VAL A 56 9.07 -11.09 -4.74
CA VAL A 56 8.45 -9.78 -4.52
C VAL A 56 7.28 -9.91 -3.54
N LYS A 57 6.48 -10.99 -3.63
CA LYS A 57 5.40 -11.29 -2.68
C LYS A 57 5.90 -11.35 -1.25
N ASN A 58 6.96 -12.14 -1.02
CA ASN A 58 7.52 -12.33 0.31
C ASN A 58 8.05 -11.01 0.88
N THR A 59 8.85 -10.29 0.09
CA THR A 59 9.43 -8.98 0.48
C THR A 59 8.34 -7.96 0.79
N PHE A 60 7.32 -7.87 -0.07
CA PHE A 60 6.17 -6.98 0.13
C PHE A 60 5.40 -7.35 1.40
N THR A 61 5.16 -8.64 1.62
CA THR A 61 4.41 -9.14 2.77
C THR A 61 5.12 -8.87 4.09
N GLU A 62 6.42 -9.10 4.15
CA GLU A 62 7.24 -8.80 5.32
C GLU A 62 7.23 -7.30 5.63
N CYS A 63 7.40 -6.46 4.60
CA CYS A 63 7.35 -5.02 4.76
C CYS A 63 5.99 -4.55 5.29
N MET A 64 4.90 -5.01 4.69
CA MET A 64 3.53 -4.66 5.12
C MET A 64 3.24 -5.06 6.57
N LYS A 65 3.68 -6.25 6.99
CA LYS A 65 3.54 -6.68 8.39
C LYS A 65 4.36 -5.82 9.35
N SER A 66 5.53 -5.33 8.93
CA SER A 66 6.38 -4.46 9.75
C SER A 66 5.91 -3.00 9.81
N ALA A 67 5.14 -2.55 8.82
CA ALA A 67 4.66 -1.17 8.71
C ALA A 67 3.59 -0.81 9.77
N GLY A 68 3.02 -1.82 10.45
CA GLY A 68 2.10 -1.63 11.56
C GLY A 68 0.66 -1.39 11.11
N LYS A 69 -0.09 -0.60 11.89
CA LYS A 69 -1.51 -0.33 11.64
C LYS A 69 -1.72 1.00 10.91
N ILE A 70 -2.83 1.12 10.19
CA ILE A 70 -3.28 2.36 9.57
C ILE A 70 -4.53 2.89 10.28
N LEU A 71 -4.36 3.85 11.20
CA LEU A 71 -5.46 4.48 11.93
C LEU A 71 -5.80 5.86 11.35
N THR A 72 -4.79 6.57 10.87
CA THR A 72 -4.86 7.90 10.28
C THR A 72 -4.40 7.85 8.81
N CYS A 73 -4.58 8.94 8.07
CA CYS A 73 -4.06 9.02 6.70
C CYS A 73 -2.52 9.00 6.68
N ASP A 74 -1.90 9.63 7.68
CA ASP A 74 -0.45 9.77 7.79
C ASP A 74 0.25 8.40 7.92
N ASP A 75 -0.41 7.43 8.55
CA ASP A 75 0.10 6.05 8.75
C ASP A 75 0.30 5.28 7.43
N VAL A 76 -0.38 5.71 6.36
CA VAL A 76 -0.30 5.07 5.05
C VAL A 76 1.06 5.31 4.39
N ALA A 77 1.76 6.40 4.73
CA ALA A 77 3.07 6.71 4.16
C ALA A 77 4.07 5.56 4.38
N THR A 78 4.02 4.93 5.56
CA THR A 78 4.87 3.80 5.92
C THR A 78 4.60 2.58 5.04
N HIS A 79 3.33 2.35 4.69
CA HIS A 79 2.89 1.26 3.82
C HIS A 79 3.21 1.52 2.35
N ALA A 80 3.14 2.78 1.92
CA ALA A 80 3.48 3.17 0.55
C ALA A 80 4.94 2.83 0.19
N ASN A 81 5.86 2.91 1.15
CA ASN A 81 7.26 2.52 0.94
C ASN A 81 7.42 1.04 0.58
N CYS A 82 6.54 0.17 1.07
CA CYS A 82 6.57 -1.27 0.77
C CYS A 82 6.32 -1.58 -0.72
N PHE A 83 5.70 -0.67 -1.47
CA PHE A 83 5.51 -0.83 -2.90
C PHE A 83 6.78 -0.52 -3.72
N SER A 84 7.81 0.09 -3.12
CA SER A 84 9.04 0.40 -3.85
C SER A 84 9.75 -0.86 -4.36
N SER A 85 9.67 -1.97 -3.59
CA SER A 85 10.20 -3.28 -4.01
C SER A 85 9.45 -3.90 -5.20
N ILE A 86 8.16 -3.57 -5.35
CA ILE A 86 7.33 -4.03 -6.47
C ILE A 86 7.69 -3.28 -7.75
N PHE A 87 7.80 -1.95 -7.67
CA PHE A 87 7.91 -1.13 -8.87
C PHE A 87 9.36 -0.99 -9.38
N LYS A 88 10.37 -1.49 -8.66
CA LYS A 88 11.81 -1.29 -8.98
C LYS A 88 12.11 0.20 -9.26
N ILE A 89 11.53 1.09 -8.46
CA ILE A 89 11.73 2.55 -8.51
C ILE A 89 12.14 3.03 -7.13
#